data_AF-A0A9D0IFW1-F1
#
_entry.id   AF-A0A9D0IFW1-F1
#
_cell.length_a   1.000
_cell.length_b   1.000
_cell.length_c   1.000
_cell.angle_alpha   90.00
_cell.angle_beta   90.00
_cell.angle_gamma   90.00
#
_symmetry.space_group_name_H-M   'P 1'
#
loop_
_entity.id
_entity.type
_entity.pdbx_description
1 polymer ?
#
loop_
_entity_poly.entity_id
_entity_poly.type
_entity_poly.pdbx_seq_one_letter_code
_entity_poly.pdbx_strand_id
1 'polypeptide(L)' 'MSKEILLVVDAVANEKGVDKDVIFGAIEAALASATKKRHEEDIEVRVAIDRETGEYDTFRRWEV' A
#
# COMPACT_ATOMS: atom_id res chain seq x y z
N MET A 1 -9.22 11.39 6.70
CA MET A 1 -8.22 12.35 6.17
C MET A 1 -6.82 11.90 6.56
N SER A 2 -6.20 11.08 5.71
CA SER A 2 -4.82 10.61 5.88
C SER A 2 -4.01 11.03 4.66
N LYS A 3 -3.80 12.34 4.50
CA LYS A 3 -3.05 12.90 3.35
C LYS A 3 -1.54 12.67 3.44
N GLU A 4 -1.05 12.10 4.54
CA GLU A 4 0.38 11.83 4.75
C GLU A 4 0.95 10.86 3.71
N ILE A 5 0.20 9.81 3.35
CA ILE A 5 0.60 8.86 2.30
C ILE A 5 0.78 9.56 0.96
N LEU A 6 -0.17 10.41 0.57
CA LEU A 6 -0.10 11.13 -0.70
C LEU A 6 1.10 12.07 -0.74
N LEU A 7 1.43 12.70 0.38
CA LEU A 7 2.54 13.64 0.48
C LEU A 7 3.90 12.93 0.38
N VAL A 8 4.02 11.75 1.00
CA VAL A 8 5.21 10.90 0.87
C VAL A 8 5.36 10.39 -0.56
N VAL A 9 4.27 9.92 -1.18
CA VAL A 9 4.29 9.45 -2.56
C VAL A 9 4.72 10.57 -3.51
N ASP A 10 4.19 11.77 -3.36
CA ASP A 10 4.52 12.91 -4.22
C ASP A 10 5.99 13.33 -4.08
N ALA A 11 6.50 13.38 -2.84
CA ALA A 11 7.90 13.69 -2.57
C ALA A 11 8.85 12.65 -3.19
N VAL A 12 8.57 11.36 -3.01
CA VAL A 12 9.42 10.27 -3.54
C VAL A 12 9.34 10.18 -5.07
N ALA A 13 8.14 10.38 -5.65
CA ALA A 13 7.96 10.43 -7.10
C ALA A 13 8.79 11.56 -7.72
N ASN A 14 8.76 12.74 -7.12
CA ASN A 14 9.51 13.89 -7.60
C ASN A 14 11.02 13.75 -7.39
N GLU A 15 11.47 13.14 -6.29
CA GLU A 15 12.90 12.95 -6.00
C GLU A 15 13.55 11.87 -6.87
N LYS A 16 12.87 10.75 -7.09
CA LYS A 16 13.41 9.59 -7.83
C LYS A 16 12.98 9.54 -9.29
N GLY A 17 12.05 10.40 -9.72
CA GLY A 17 11.47 10.36 -11.06
C GLY A 17 10.71 9.06 -11.33
N VAL A 18 10.16 8.44 -10.28
CA VAL A 18 9.45 7.17 -10.36
C VAL A 18 7.96 7.43 -10.45
N ASP A 19 7.26 6.66 -11.27
CA ASP A 19 5.83 6.78 -11.42
C ASP A 19 5.11 6.52 -10.08
N LYS A 20 4.11 7.35 -9.78
CA LYS A 20 3.33 7.24 -8.54
C LYS A 20 2.69 5.85 -8.42
N ASP A 21 2.30 5.25 -9.55
CA ASP A 21 1.72 3.90 -9.60
C ASP A 21 2.64 2.84 -8.99
N VAL A 22 3.94 2.92 -9.31
CA VAL A 22 4.97 2.01 -8.80
C VAL A 22 5.17 2.20 -7.30
N ILE A 23 5.14 3.45 -6.82
CA ILE A 23 5.28 3.76 -5.40
C ILE A 23 4.07 3.26 -4.62
N PHE A 24 2.86 3.50 -5.12
CA PHE A 24 1.64 2.97 -4.50
C PHE A 24 1.69 1.44 -4.40
N GLY A 25 2.04 0.75 -5.48
CA GLY A 25 2.18 -0.71 -5.46
C GLY A 25 3.24 -1.20 -4.47
N ALA A 26 4.35 -0.47 -4.33
CA ALA A 26 5.38 -0.79 -3.33
C ALA A 26 4.88 -0.62 -1.89
N ILE A 27 4.14 0.45 -1.60
CA ILE A 27 3.55 0.70 -0.28
C ILE A 27 2.46 -0.34 0.02
N GLU A 28 1.62 -0.67 -0.95
CA GLU A 28 0.60 -1.73 -0.83
C GLU A 28 1.23 -3.08 -0.51
N ALA A 29 2.29 -3.46 -1.22
CA ALA A 29 3.03 -4.70 -0.97
C ALA A 29 3.71 -4.69 0.42
N ALA A 30 4.28 -3.55 0.82
CA ALA A 30 4.89 -3.41 2.14
C ALA A 30 3.86 -3.56 3.27
N LEU A 31 2.70 -2.92 3.15
CA LEU A 31 1.60 -3.02 4.11
C LEU A 31 0.98 -4.44 4.13
N ALA A 32 0.83 -5.07 2.97
CA ALA A 32 0.38 -6.45 2.86
C ALA A 32 1.35 -7.40 3.57
N SER A 33 2.66 -7.24 3.33
CA SER A 33 3.71 -8.04 3.96
C SER A 33 3.78 -7.81 5.48
N ALA A 34 3.67 -6.56 5.94
CA ALA A 34 3.63 -6.22 7.35
C ALA A 34 2.40 -6.83 8.05
N THR A 35 1.24 -6.78 7.40
CA THR A 35 0.00 -7.41 7.89
C THR A 35 0.15 -8.93 7.93
N LYS A 36 0.64 -9.55 6.85
CA LYS A 36 0.91 -10.98 6.78
C LYS A 36 1.84 -11.41 7.92
N LYS A 37 2.89 -10.64 8.22
CA LYS A 37 3.82 -10.94 9.32
C LYS A 37 3.20 -10.82 10.72
N ARG A 38 2.15 -10.02 10.90
CA ARG A 38 1.40 -9.94 12.18
C ARG A 38 0.47 -11.13 12.39
N HIS A 39 0.13 -11.86 11.34
CA HIS A 39 -0.66 -13.07 11.41
C HIS A 39 0.27 -14.29 11.33
N GLU A 40 0.09 -15.27 12.20
CA GLU A 40 0.94 -16.48 12.23
C GLU A 40 0.65 -17.43 11.05
N GLU A 41 -0.52 -17.28 10.43
CA GLU A 41 -0.94 -18.04 9.26
C GLU A 41 -0.45 -17.38 7.96
N ASP A 42 -0.09 -18.21 6.96
CA ASP A 42 0.23 -17.75 5.61
C ASP A 42 -1.05 -17.28 4.92
N ILE A 43 -1.46 -16.06 5.23
CA ILE A 43 -2.65 -15.41 4.66
C ILE A 43 -2.25 -14.59 3.43
N GLU A 44 -3.05 -14.69 2.37
CA GLU A 44 -2.99 -13.73 1.28
C GLU A 44 -3.66 -12.44 1.71
N VAL A 45 -2.88 -11.35 1.74
CA VAL A 45 -3.36 -10.01 2.07
C VAL A 45 -3.16 -9.14 0.86
N ARG A 46 -4.20 -8.39 0.49
CA ARG A 46 -4.14 -7.33 -0.50
C ARG A 46 -4.51 -6.02 0.15
N VAL A 47 -3.67 -5.01 -0.05
CA VAL A 47 -3.97 -3.63 0.36
C VAL A 47 -4.31 -2.84 -0.90
N ALA A 48 -5.31 -1.98 -0.82
CA ALA A 48 -5.67 -1.05 -1.89
C ALA A 48 -5.61 0.38 -1.33
N ILE A 49 -4.85 1.26 -1.97
CA ILE A 49 -4.73 2.67 -1.58
C ILE A 49 -5.53 3.54 -2.55
N ASP A 50 -6.43 4.35 -2.00
CA ASP A 50 -7.14 5.37 -2.75
C ASP A 50 -6.25 6.59 -3.00
N ARG A 51 -6.09 6.94 -4.28
CA ARG A 51 -5.15 7.96 -4.74
C ARG A 51 -5.65 9.40 -4.55
N GLU A 52 -6.95 9.58 -4.31
CA GLU A 52 -7.57 10.89 -4.15
C GLU A 52 -7.67 11.26 -2.67
N THR A 53 -7.97 10.27 -1.82
CA THR A 53 -8.21 10.45 -0.39
C THR A 53 -6.99 10.11 0.46
N GLY A 54 -6.10 9.23 -0.03
CA GLY A 54 -4.97 8.68 0.72
C GLY A 54 -5.38 7.61 1.75
N GLU A 55 -6.64 7.18 1.75
CA GLU A 55 -7.11 6.10 2.60
C GLU A 55 -6.71 4.75 2.00
N TYR A 56 -6.51 3.75 2.85
CA TYR A 56 -6.15 2.41 2.40
C TYR A 56 -7.03 1.37 3.07
N ASP A 57 -7.43 0.39 2.30
CA ASP A 57 -8.21 -0.75 2.76
C ASP A 57 -7.39 -2.02 2.67
N THR A 58 -7.52 -2.87 3.68
CA THR A 58 -6.82 -4.16 3.76
C THR A 58 -7.80 -5.30 3.66
N PHE A 59 -7.56 -6.19 2.70
CA PHE A 59 -8.42 -7.34 2.40
C PHE A 59 -7.64 -8.63 2.57
N ARG A 60 -8.27 -9.61 3.23
CA ARG A 60 -7.80 -11.00 3.20
C ARG A 60 -8.40 -11.71 2.00
N ARG A 61 -7.57 -12.42 1.24
CA ARG A 61 -7.99 -13.29 0.14
C ARG A 61 -7.92 -14.75 0.55
N TRP A 62 -8.78 -15.53 -0.07
CA TRP A 62 -8.86 -16.98 0.06
C TRP A 62 -8.73 -17.57 -1.33
N GLU A 63 -7.86 -18.57 -1.49
CA GLU A 63 -7.81 -19.39 -2.70
C GLU A 63 -9.05 -20.29 -2.71
N VAL A 64 -9.82 -20.28 -3.80
CA VAL A 64 -11.05 -21.07 -3.98
C VAL A 64 -10.80 -22.36 -4.74
#